data_AF-A0A5B7GZH4-F1
#
_entry.id   AF-A0A5B7GZH4-F1
#
_cell.length_a   1.000
_cell.length_b   1.000
_cell.length_c   1.000
_cell.angle_alpha   90.00
_cell.angle_beta   90.00
_cell.angle_gamma   90.00
#
_symmetry.space_group_name_H-M   'P 1'
#
loop_
_entity.id
_entity.type
_entity.pdbx_description
1 polymer ?
#
loop_
_entity_poly.entity_id
_entity_poly.type
_entity_poly.pdbx_seq_one_letter_code
_entity_poly.pdbx_strand_id
1 'polypeptide(L)'
;MYVFVFPCYVSQGVQILFLPAAKIGLFYIVFYIFLAGFFSLLMFVFYQTIDLKVPKYTGQESLLRNPGLSYRPKFLYSDDLRPTIIYEPGFRDTALTYIYSINEFLQSECCFGRSCRCRKEYDNRSPTSNSVTCVPGEEVPAGSLCDFDILNVNTSCSKENDWGYSTNSPCLLLKLNRVRCGFLLV
;
A
#
# COMPACT_ATOMS: atom_id res chain seq x y z
N MET A 1 -9.45 -58.73 -54.63
CA MET A 1 -9.96 -57.74 -53.65
C MET A 1 -8.94 -57.72 -52.51
N TYR A 2 -7.93 -56.85 -52.61
CA TYR A 2 -6.75 -56.92 -51.73
C TYR A 2 -7.03 -56.22 -50.39
N VAL A 3 -6.94 -57.03 -49.34
CA VAL A 3 -6.96 -56.65 -47.93
C VAL A 3 -5.65 -55.92 -47.62
N PHE A 4 -5.72 -54.64 -47.26
CA PHE A 4 -4.58 -53.92 -46.68
C PHE A 4 -4.54 -54.16 -45.17
N VAL A 5 -3.67 -55.08 -44.78
CA VAL A 5 -3.22 -55.28 -43.40
C VAL A 5 -2.31 -54.11 -43.03
N PHE A 6 -2.69 -53.33 -42.02
CA PHE A 6 -1.84 -52.27 -41.48
C PHE A 6 -0.57 -52.87 -40.85
N PRO A 7 0.64 -52.48 -41.28
CA PRO A 7 1.88 -52.99 -40.70
C PRO A 7 2.14 -52.33 -39.34
N CYS A 8 2.39 -53.19 -38.36
CA CYS A 8 2.80 -52.89 -36.99
C CYS A 8 4.25 -52.35 -36.95
N TYR A 9 4.51 -51.12 -37.42
CA TYR A 9 5.88 -50.55 -37.46
C TYR A 9 6.00 -49.10 -36.94
N VAL A 10 4.88 -48.42 -36.67
CA VAL A 10 4.87 -47.02 -36.17
C VAL A 10 4.96 -46.93 -34.63
N SER A 11 4.96 -48.05 -33.91
CA SER A 11 5.02 -48.07 -32.43
C SER A 11 6.45 -48.06 -31.86
N GLN A 12 7.44 -48.63 -32.56
CA GLN A 12 8.79 -48.84 -32.01
C GLN A 12 9.71 -47.61 -32.08
N GLY A 13 9.55 -46.74 -33.09
CA GLY A 13 10.38 -45.52 -33.23
C GLY A 13 10.06 -44.44 -32.19
N VAL A 14 8.79 -44.32 -31.78
CA VAL A 14 8.35 -43.40 -30.72
C VAL A 14 8.79 -43.93 -29.35
N GLN A 15 8.68 -45.23 -29.07
CA GLN A 15 9.15 -45.78 -27.79
C GLN A 15 10.67 -45.62 -27.57
N ILE A 16 11.50 -45.75 -28.60
CA ILE A 16 12.97 -45.65 -28.47
C ILE A 16 13.44 -44.22 -28.14
N LEU A 17 12.74 -43.20 -28.63
CA LEU A 17 13.07 -41.78 -28.38
C LEU A 17 12.51 -41.28 -27.03
N PHE A 18 11.40 -41.84 -26.55
CA PHE A 18 10.78 -41.47 -25.27
C PHE A 18 11.46 -42.07 -24.04
N LEU A 19 12.11 -43.24 -24.15
CA LEU A 19 12.81 -43.89 -23.03
C LEU A 19 14.00 -43.08 -22.44
N PRO A 20 14.91 -42.49 -23.24
CA PRO A 20 15.97 -41.63 -22.69
C PRO A 20 15.42 -40.30 -22.18
N ALA A 21 14.42 -39.71 -22.87
CA ALA A 21 13.79 -38.47 -22.44
C ALA A 21 13.07 -38.61 -21.09
N ALA A 22 12.42 -39.74 -20.83
CA ALA A 22 11.78 -40.04 -19.55
C ALA A 22 12.79 -40.16 -18.40
N LYS A 23 13.96 -40.77 -18.64
CA LYS A 23 15.03 -40.89 -17.63
C LYS A 23 15.64 -39.54 -17.28
N ILE A 24 15.88 -38.70 -18.29
CA ILE A 24 16.40 -37.35 -18.10
C ILE A 24 15.37 -36.48 -17.36
N GLY A 25 14.09 -36.55 -17.76
CA GLY A 25 13.00 -35.81 -17.11
C GLY A 25 12.82 -36.21 -15.63
N LEU A 26 12.84 -37.51 -15.33
CA LEU A 26 12.72 -38.00 -13.95
C LEU A 26 13.91 -37.53 -13.07
N PHE A 27 15.13 -37.53 -13.61
CA PHE A 27 16.29 -36.98 -12.92
C PHE A 27 16.10 -35.50 -12.57
N TYR A 28 15.66 -34.67 -13.53
CA TYR A 28 15.42 -33.25 -13.28
C TYR A 28 14.27 -33.02 -12.29
N ILE A 29 13.18 -33.79 -12.34
CA ILE A 29 12.08 -33.66 -11.39
C ILE A 29 12.57 -33.92 -9.96
N VAL A 30 13.29 -35.02 -9.73
CA VAL A 30 13.82 -35.35 -8.40
C VAL A 30 14.83 -34.30 -7.95
N PHE A 31 15.73 -33.88 -8.83
CA PHE A 31 16.71 -32.83 -8.54
C PHE A 31 16.04 -31.50 -8.13
N TYR A 32 15.02 -31.06 -8.86
CA TYR A 32 14.30 -29.82 -8.53
C TYR A 32 13.46 -29.93 -7.25
N ILE A 33 12.94 -31.12 -6.91
CA ILE A 33 12.26 -31.33 -5.61
C ILE A 33 13.24 -31.13 -4.46
N PHE A 34 14.45 -31.70 -4.54
CA PHE A 34 15.47 -31.49 -3.51
C PHE A 34 15.93 -30.02 -3.42
N LEU A 35 16.11 -29.35 -4.57
CA LEU A 35 16.48 -27.94 -4.61
C LEU A 35 15.39 -27.05 -4.01
N ALA A 36 14.12 -27.30 -4.36
CA ALA A 36 12.97 -26.59 -3.79
C ALA A 36 12.85 -26.84 -2.28
N GLY A 37 13.12 -28.07 -1.82
CA GLY A 37 13.16 -28.41 -0.40
C GLY A 37 14.25 -27.65 0.36
N PHE A 38 15.46 -27.60 -0.18
CA PHE A 38 16.57 -26.84 0.39
C PHE A 38 16.26 -25.33 0.45
N PHE A 39 15.72 -24.76 -0.62
CA PHE A 39 15.29 -23.35 -0.64
C PHE A 39 14.18 -23.07 0.38
N SER A 40 13.19 -23.96 0.49
CA SER A 40 12.10 -23.82 1.47
C SER A 40 12.61 -23.88 2.91
N LEU A 41 13.59 -24.74 3.19
CA LEU A 41 14.24 -24.82 4.50
C LEU A 41 15.00 -23.53 4.83
N LEU A 42 15.74 -22.97 3.86
CA LEU A 42 16.42 -21.68 4.04
C LEU A 42 15.42 -20.54 4.29
N MET A 43 14.32 -20.49 3.55
CA MET A 43 13.24 -19.53 3.80
C MET A 43 12.62 -19.73 5.18
N PHE A 44 12.37 -20.97 5.61
CA PHE A 44 11.82 -21.25 6.95
C PHE A 44 12.73 -20.71 8.05
N VAL A 45 14.03 -20.96 7.98
CA VAL A 45 15.00 -20.42 8.94
C VAL A 45 15.01 -18.89 8.90
N PHE A 46 14.96 -18.28 7.72
CA PHE A 46 14.88 -16.83 7.57
C PHE A 46 13.64 -16.23 8.25
N TYR A 47 12.47 -16.86 8.11
CA TYR A 47 11.24 -16.40 8.78
C TYR A 47 11.33 -16.44 10.31
N GLN A 48 12.09 -17.38 10.89
CA GLN A 48 12.33 -17.40 12.34
C GLN A 48 13.18 -16.21 12.82
N THR A 49 13.92 -15.54 11.92
CA THR A 49 14.74 -14.36 12.26
C THR A 49 14.01 -13.03 12.09
N ILE A 50 12.75 -13.04 11.65
CA ILE A 50 11.94 -11.85 11.41
C ILE A 50 11.00 -11.63 12.60
N ASP A 51 11.04 -10.42 13.17
CA ASP A 51 10.01 -9.94 14.09
C ASP A 51 8.76 -9.50 13.31
N LEU A 52 7.58 -10.03 13.67
CA LEU A 52 6.31 -9.72 13.00
C LEU A 52 5.78 -8.31 13.32
N LYS A 53 6.28 -7.68 14.38
CA LYS A 53 5.79 -6.39 14.88
C LYS A 53 6.65 -5.22 14.41
N VAL A 54 7.95 -5.42 14.22
CA VAL A 54 8.92 -4.35 13.91
C VAL A 54 9.89 -4.77 12.81
N PRO A 55 10.08 -3.95 11.76
CA PRO A 55 11.08 -4.25 10.75
C PRO A 55 12.49 -4.18 11.34
N LYS A 56 13.35 -5.14 10.97
CA LYS A 56 14.72 -5.27 11.49
C LYS A 56 15.60 -4.03 11.25
N TYR A 57 15.43 -3.37 10.09
CA TYR A 57 16.18 -2.17 9.75
C TYR A 57 15.23 -0.96 9.75
N THR A 58 15.37 -0.08 10.73
CA THR A 58 14.55 1.13 10.88
C THR A 58 15.39 2.29 11.43
N GLY A 59 14.91 3.53 11.25
CA GLY A 59 15.62 4.73 11.70
C GLY A 59 16.93 4.97 10.95
N GLN A 60 18.01 5.23 11.71
CA GLN A 60 19.32 5.63 11.17
C GLN A 60 20.03 4.55 10.37
N GLU A 61 19.72 3.29 10.65
CA GLU A 61 20.24 2.09 9.96
C GLU A 61 19.50 1.81 8.64
N SER A 62 18.52 2.64 8.30
CA SER A 62 17.72 2.49 7.08
C SER A 62 17.90 3.69 6.16
N LEU A 63 17.72 3.45 4.85
CA LEU A 63 17.68 4.50 3.84
C LEU A 63 16.50 5.48 4.06
N LEU A 64 15.56 5.15 4.95
CA LEU A 64 14.37 5.93 5.29
C LEU A 64 14.61 6.85 6.51
N ARG A 65 15.85 7.30 6.72
CA ARG A 65 16.23 8.24 7.79
C ARG A 65 15.37 9.52 7.75
N ASN A 66 15.08 10.01 6.56
CA ASN A 66 14.26 11.19 6.33
C ASN A 66 12.87 10.73 5.88
N PRO A 67 11.80 11.07 6.61
CA PRO A 67 10.46 10.72 6.18
C PRO A 67 10.15 11.41 4.85
N GLY A 68 9.61 10.66 3.91
CA GLY A 68 9.09 11.22 2.67
C GLY A 68 7.90 12.14 2.95
N LEU A 69 7.75 13.19 2.12
CA LEU A 69 6.61 14.09 2.15
C LEU A 69 5.74 13.82 0.93
N SER A 70 4.45 13.58 1.16
CA SER A 70 3.44 13.51 0.11
C SER A 70 2.50 14.71 0.22
N TYR A 71 2.02 15.22 -0.91
CA TYR A 71 1.02 16.27 -0.95
C TYR A 71 -0.29 15.77 -1.58
N ARG A 72 -1.40 16.42 -1.24
CA ARG A 72 -2.71 16.29 -1.88
C ARG A 72 -3.22 17.70 -2.19
N PRO A 73 -3.97 17.91 -3.28
CA PRO A 73 -4.62 16.93 -4.17
C PRO A 73 -3.67 16.26 -5.18
N LYS A 74 -4.05 15.08 -5.69
CA LYS A 74 -3.34 14.41 -6.80
C LYS A 74 -4.11 14.61 -8.11
N PHE A 75 -3.38 14.89 -9.18
CA PHE A 75 -3.96 14.93 -10.53
C PHE A 75 -4.34 13.52 -11.00
N LEU A 76 -5.50 13.38 -11.63
CA LEU A 76 -6.00 12.10 -12.15
C LEU A 76 -5.55 11.81 -13.60
N TYR A 77 -5.04 12.81 -14.33
CA TYR A 77 -4.94 12.78 -15.80
C TYR A 77 -3.65 13.35 -16.41
N SER A 78 -2.53 13.42 -15.69
CA SER A 78 -1.27 13.83 -16.31
C SER A 78 -0.21 12.76 -16.15
N ASP A 79 0.21 12.18 -17.28
CA ASP A 79 1.43 11.37 -17.42
C ASP A 79 2.72 12.16 -17.12
N ASP A 80 2.60 13.45 -16.81
CA ASP A 80 3.71 14.30 -16.40
C ASP A 80 4.01 14.08 -14.92
N LEU A 81 5.27 13.71 -14.61
CA LEU A 81 5.77 13.44 -13.26
C LEU A 81 5.80 14.70 -12.35
N ARG A 82 5.25 15.82 -12.82
CA ARG A 82 5.33 17.13 -12.16
C ARG A 82 4.11 17.40 -11.28
N PRO A 83 4.33 17.81 -10.02
CA PRO A 83 3.25 18.19 -9.12
C PRO A 83 2.74 19.60 -9.44
N THR A 84 2.00 19.76 -10.53
CA THR A 84 1.43 21.06 -10.92
C THR A 84 -0.07 21.08 -10.67
N ILE A 85 -0.55 22.15 -10.01
CA ILE A 85 -1.97 22.40 -9.78
C ILE A 85 -2.38 23.53 -10.70
N ILE A 86 -3.30 23.24 -11.61
CA ILE A 86 -3.77 24.18 -12.64
C ILE A 86 -5.30 24.20 -12.57
N TYR A 87 -5.86 25.34 -12.20
CA TYR A 87 -7.30 25.57 -12.19
C TYR A 87 -7.59 27.01 -12.60
N GLU A 88 -8.78 27.26 -13.12
CA GLU A 88 -9.21 28.59 -13.53
C GLU A 88 -10.04 29.24 -12.42
N PRO A 89 -9.63 30.41 -11.89
CA PRO A 89 -10.37 31.09 -10.84
C PRO A 89 -11.75 31.53 -11.37
N GLY A 90 -12.80 31.15 -10.65
CA GLY A 90 -14.20 31.43 -11.03
C GLY A 90 -14.90 30.32 -11.82
N PHE A 91 -14.16 29.35 -12.40
CA PHE A 91 -14.74 28.19 -13.07
C PHE A 91 -14.69 26.95 -12.17
N ARG A 92 -15.78 26.72 -11.43
CA ARG A 92 -15.86 25.66 -10.41
C ARG A 92 -15.52 24.27 -10.95
N ASP A 93 -15.92 23.94 -12.17
CA ASP A 93 -15.73 22.60 -12.73
C ASP A 93 -14.25 22.19 -12.83
N THR A 94 -13.34 23.14 -13.09
CA THR A 94 -11.90 22.85 -13.10
C THR A 94 -11.35 22.55 -11.71
N ALA A 95 -11.92 23.19 -10.68
CA ALA A 95 -11.55 22.98 -9.27
C ALA A 95 -12.18 21.71 -8.67
N LEU A 96 -13.34 21.27 -9.17
CA LEU A 96 -14.09 20.12 -8.64
C LEU A 96 -13.25 18.85 -8.56
N THR A 97 -12.40 18.59 -9.55
CA THR A 97 -11.52 17.41 -9.59
C THR A 97 -10.58 17.38 -8.38
N TYR A 98 -10.00 18.53 -8.01
CA TYR A 98 -9.11 18.64 -6.86
C TYR A 98 -9.87 18.51 -5.54
N ILE A 99 -11.00 19.21 -5.41
CA ILE A 99 -11.87 19.16 -4.24
C ILE A 99 -12.34 17.72 -3.99
N TYR A 100 -12.75 17.02 -5.05
CA TYR A 100 -13.15 15.62 -4.99
C TYR A 100 -12.00 14.73 -4.51
N SER A 101 -10.79 14.89 -5.06
CA SER A 101 -9.63 14.10 -4.65
C SER A 101 -9.25 14.31 -3.18
N ILE A 102 -9.43 15.52 -2.64
CA ILE A 102 -9.21 15.84 -1.23
C ILE A 102 -10.31 15.17 -0.38
N ASN A 103 -11.57 15.32 -0.79
CA ASN A 103 -12.70 14.73 -0.09
C ASN A 103 -12.63 13.20 -0.06
N GLU A 104 -12.20 12.57 -1.15
CA GLU A 104 -11.98 11.13 -1.24
C GLU A 104 -10.83 10.70 -0.33
N PHE A 105 -9.71 11.42 -0.38
CA PHE A 105 -8.56 11.16 0.49
C PHE A 105 -8.95 11.21 1.97
N LEU A 106 -9.61 12.29 2.41
CA LEU A 106 -10.05 12.43 3.80
C LEU A 106 -11.10 11.38 4.20
N GLN A 107 -12.01 11.00 3.31
CA GLN A 107 -12.94 9.89 3.55
C GLN A 107 -12.21 8.55 3.73
N SER A 108 -11.18 8.28 2.93
CA SER A 108 -10.41 7.03 2.99
C SER A 108 -9.53 6.94 4.25
N GLU A 109 -8.88 8.03 4.64
CA GLU A 109 -8.01 8.08 5.83
C GLU A 109 -8.83 7.94 7.12
N CYS A 110 -10.05 8.46 7.10
CA CYS A 110 -11.06 8.25 8.13
C CYS A 110 -11.58 6.80 8.26
N CYS A 111 -11.26 5.92 7.31
CA CYS A 111 -11.67 4.53 7.29
C CYS A 111 -10.50 3.55 7.50
N PHE A 112 -9.33 4.02 7.96
CA PHE A 112 -8.15 3.16 8.13
C PHE A 112 -8.15 2.42 9.50
N GLY A 113 -8.98 1.38 9.62
CA GLY A 113 -9.09 0.50 10.79
C GLY A 113 -10.47 -0.17 10.93
N ARG A 114 -10.64 -1.12 11.87
CA ARG A 114 -11.89 -1.90 12.11
C ARG A 114 -13.14 -1.08 12.53
N SER A 115 -13.14 0.24 12.39
CA SER A 115 -14.31 1.07 12.61
C SER A 115 -14.31 2.20 11.59
N CYS A 116 -15.02 2.01 10.48
CA CYS A 116 -15.39 3.09 9.58
C CYS A 116 -16.34 4.02 10.35
N ARG A 117 -15.86 5.17 10.83
CA ARG A 117 -16.72 6.08 11.59
C ARG A 117 -16.49 7.57 11.37
N CYS A 118 -15.91 7.96 10.24
CA CYS A 118 -16.21 9.32 9.74
C CYS A 118 -17.34 9.25 8.74
N ARG A 119 -18.59 9.20 9.22
CA ARG A 119 -19.64 9.92 8.52
C ARG A 119 -20.84 10.18 9.41
N LYS A 120 -21.37 11.37 9.14
CA LYS A 120 -22.65 11.95 9.54
C LYS A 120 -22.57 12.74 10.82
N GLU A 121 -22.82 14.01 10.59
CA GLU A 121 -23.57 14.85 11.49
C GLU A 121 -22.87 15.20 12.80
N TYR A 122 -22.60 16.48 12.87
CA TYR A 122 -22.49 17.29 14.06
C TYR A 122 -23.70 17.04 15.00
N ASP A 123 -23.76 15.90 15.67
CA ASP A 123 -24.45 15.75 16.94
C ASP A 123 -24.11 14.40 17.58
N ASN A 124 -23.36 14.46 18.68
CA ASN A 124 -23.30 13.43 19.71
C ASN A 124 -22.87 12.01 19.27
N ARG A 125 -21.56 11.69 19.22
CA ARG A 125 -21.07 10.41 19.80
C ARG A 125 -19.56 10.19 19.90
N SER A 126 -19.26 9.61 21.06
CA SER A 126 -18.13 8.83 21.57
C SER A 126 -16.90 8.57 20.69
N PRO A 127 -15.68 8.85 21.21
CA PRO A 127 -14.43 8.46 20.57
C PRO A 127 -14.39 6.94 20.36
N THR A 128 -13.68 6.52 19.31
CA THR A 128 -13.13 5.16 19.21
C THR A 128 -12.52 4.79 20.57
N SER A 129 -12.71 3.56 21.04
CA SER A 129 -12.37 3.16 22.42
C SER A 129 -10.91 3.42 22.86
N ASN A 130 -10.02 3.76 21.92
CA ASN A 130 -8.60 4.01 22.15
C ASN A 130 -8.09 5.34 21.54
N SER A 131 -8.94 6.27 21.08
CA SER A 131 -8.49 7.58 20.56
C SER A 131 -8.54 8.65 21.64
N VAL A 132 -7.43 9.36 21.85
CA VAL A 132 -7.28 10.41 22.86
C VAL A 132 -6.87 11.73 22.21
N THR A 133 -7.29 12.85 22.79
CA THR A 133 -6.79 14.17 22.41
C THR A 133 -5.36 14.31 22.93
N CYS A 134 -4.40 14.43 22.02
CA CYS A 134 -2.99 14.52 22.39
C CYS A 134 -2.57 15.95 22.64
N VAL A 135 -1.93 16.18 23.79
CA VAL A 135 -1.27 17.45 24.12
C VAL A 135 0.19 17.36 23.70
N PRO A 136 0.74 18.37 23.01
CA PRO A 136 2.17 18.40 22.67
C PRO A 136 3.04 18.27 23.92
N GLY A 137 3.88 17.24 23.96
CA GLY A 137 4.83 17.00 25.06
C GLY A 137 4.37 15.98 26.12
N GLU A 138 3.15 15.44 26.01
CA GLU A 138 2.67 14.39 26.91
C GLU A 138 2.78 13.00 26.25
N GLU A 139 3.18 12.00 27.04
CA GLU A 139 3.25 10.62 26.57
C GLU A 139 1.84 10.02 26.46
N VAL A 140 1.55 9.47 25.29
CA VAL A 140 0.25 8.90 24.96
C VAL A 140 0.18 7.47 25.53
N PRO A 141 -0.89 7.08 26.25
CA PRO A 141 -0.96 5.78 26.90
C PRO A 141 -0.82 4.63 25.91
N ALA A 142 -0.10 3.57 26.31
CA ALA A 142 0.25 2.45 25.44
C ALA A 142 -1.00 1.81 24.82
N GLY A 143 -1.09 1.83 23.48
CA GLY A 143 -2.22 1.29 22.72
C GLY A 143 -3.32 2.29 22.38
N SER A 144 -3.18 3.55 22.81
CA SER A 144 -4.03 4.66 22.37
C SER A 144 -3.44 5.40 21.16
N LEU A 145 -4.32 6.09 20.43
CA LEU A 145 -4.02 6.81 19.19
C LEU A 145 -4.36 8.29 19.41
N CYS A 146 -3.49 9.18 18.93
CA CYS A 146 -3.83 10.58 18.87
C CYS A 146 -4.91 10.81 17.82
N ASP A 147 -6.02 11.39 18.26
CA ASP A 147 -7.02 11.89 17.34
C ASP A 147 -6.52 13.17 16.68
N PHE A 148 -6.75 13.29 15.37
CA PHE A 148 -6.35 14.46 14.59
C PHE A 148 -7.61 15.08 13.97
N ASP A 149 -8.04 16.18 14.56
CA ASP A 149 -9.19 16.92 14.07
C ASP A 149 -8.77 17.85 12.92
N ILE A 150 -9.15 17.46 11.70
CA ILE A 150 -8.87 18.20 10.47
C ILE A 150 -9.61 19.55 10.47
N LEU A 151 -10.70 19.69 11.24
CA LEU A 151 -11.54 20.90 11.28
C LEU A 151 -10.87 22.05 12.06
N ASN A 152 -9.97 21.73 12.99
CA ASN A 152 -9.28 22.73 13.81
C ASN A 152 -8.00 23.28 13.17
N VAL A 153 -7.62 22.83 11.97
CA VAL A 153 -6.32 23.15 11.36
C VAL A 153 -6.25 24.58 10.82
N ASN A 154 -7.34 25.16 10.30
CA ASN A 154 -7.47 26.58 9.93
C ASN A 154 -8.89 26.88 9.40
N THR A 155 -9.47 28.05 9.69
CA THR A 155 -10.77 28.49 9.19
C THR A 155 -10.82 28.62 7.66
N SER A 156 -9.69 28.89 6.99
CA SER A 156 -9.65 29.06 5.53
C SER A 156 -9.67 27.74 4.74
N CYS A 157 -9.22 26.64 5.35
CA CYS A 157 -9.06 25.32 4.73
C CYS A 157 -10.13 24.35 5.21
N SER A 158 -11.40 24.73 5.05
CA SER A 158 -12.54 23.93 5.45
C SER A 158 -13.26 23.31 4.26
N LYS A 159 -14.05 22.26 4.52
CA LYS A 159 -14.87 21.62 3.51
C LYS A 159 -15.97 22.55 3.00
N GLU A 160 -16.50 23.42 3.86
CA GLU A 160 -17.54 24.40 3.50
C GLU A 160 -17.03 25.44 2.49
N ASN A 161 -15.74 25.78 2.54
CA ASN A 161 -15.10 26.71 1.61
C ASN A 161 -14.43 26.03 0.40
N ASP A 162 -14.83 24.79 0.07
CA ASP A 162 -14.25 24.02 -1.03
C ASP A 162 -12.70 23.94 -0.95
N TRP A 163 -12.15 23.79 0.26
CA TRP A 163 -10.69 23.80 0.50
C TRP A 163 -9.96 25.03 -0.05
N GLY A 164 -10.62 26.19 -0.08
CA GLY A 164 -10.04 27.47 -0.52
C GLY A 164 -10.02 27.68 -2.04
N TYR A 165 -10.46 26.69 -2.84
CA TYR A 165 -10.55 26.81 -4.30
C TYR A 165 -11.59 27.84 -4.75
N SER A 166 -12.66 28.05 -3.97
CA SER A 166 -13.67 29.08 -4.26
C SER A 166 -13.19 30.51 -4.01
N THR A 167 -12.15 30.70 -3.19
CA THR A 167 -11.64 32.03 -2.78
C THR A 167 -10.28 32.37 -3.39
N ASN A 168 -9.88 31.64 -4.43
CA ASN A 168 -8.57 31.76 -5.09
C ASN A 168 -7.37 31.56 -4.13
N SER A 169 -7.59 30.87 -3.00
CA SER A 169 -6.56 30.56 -1.99
C SER A 169 -6.55 29.04 -1.72
N PRO A 170 -6.09 28.22 -2.67
CA PRO A 170 -6.23 26.76 -2.61
C PRO A 170 -5.38 26.17 -1.49
N CYS A 171 -5.97 25.25 -0.73
CA CYS A 171 -5.29 24.57 0.37
C CYS A 171 -4.61 23.28 -0.09
N LEU A 172 -3.39 23.05 0.39
CA LEU A 172 -2.62 21.83 0.15
C LEU A 172 -2.50 21.04 1.44
N LEU A 173 -2.83 19.75 1.37
CA LEU A 173 -2.63 18.84 2.49
C LEU A 173 -1.26 18.18 2.35
N LEU A 174 -0.43 18.36 3.36
CA LEU A 174 0.88 17.74 3.46
C LEU A 174 0.81 16.55 4.42
N LYS A 175 1.19 15.37 3.93
CA LYS A 175 1.24 14.13 4.71
C LYS A 175 2.67 13.62 4.76
N LEU A 176 3.21 13.51 5.98
CA LEU A 176 4.48 12.83 6.21
C LEU A 176 4.27 11.32 6.18
N ASN A 177 5.23 10.59 5.61
CA ASN A 177 5.23 9.15 5.68
C ASN A 177 5.50 8.70 7.13
N ARG A 178 4.73 7.71 7.60
CA ARG A 178 4.90 7.16 8.94
C ARG A 178 6.20 6.36 9.00
N VAL A 179 7.22 6.93 9.61
CA VAL A 179 8.44 6.22 9.99
C VAL A 179 8.40 5.90 11.47
N ARG A 180 8.84 4.70 11.86
CA ARG A 180 9.15 4.42 13.26
C ARG A 180 10.60 4.82 13.45
N CYS A 181 10.85 5.84 14.27
CA CYS A 181 12.21 6.09 14.71
C CYS A 181 12.55 4.98 15.69
N GLY A 182 13.47 4.07 15.30
CA GLY A 182 14.09 3.18 16.27
C GLY A 182 14.81 4.06 17.28
N PHE A 183 14.27 4.15 18.49
CA PHE A 183 14.94 4.82 19.59
C PHE A 183 16.12 3.94 19.99
N LEU A 184 17.24 4.18 19.34
CA LEU A 184 18.53 3.59 19.68
C LEU A 184 18.96 4.29 20.97
N LEU A 185 18.57 3.73 22.12
CA LEU A 185 19.27 3.99 23.37
C LEU A 185 20.69 3.47 23.17
N VAL A 186 21.61 4.40 22.95
CA VAL A 186 23.01 4.23 23.32
C VAL A 186 23.09 4.40 24.84
#